data_AF-A0A2J9DVQ4-F1
#
_entry.id   AF-A0A2J9DVQ4-F1
#
_cell.length_a   1.000
_cell.length_b   1.000
_cell.length_c   1.000
_cell.angle_alpha   90.00
_cell.angle_beta   90.00
_cell.angle_gamma   90.00
#
_symmetry.space_group_name_H-M   'P 1'
#
loop_
_entity.id
_entity.type
_entity.pdbx_description
1 polymer ?
#
loop_
_entity_poly.entity_id
_entity_poly.type
_entity_poly.pdbx_seq_one_letter_code
_entity_poly.pdbx_strand_id
1 'polypeptide(L)'
;MNLSTKTRTAHLIIALGVFGLLYSLTNSYADALWQQQPKKVINLALSIDSHIPFISAMIVPYSWSILLFCTGFFLVNTQHQLSMLTRRLVLSTLFACFVFYLFPARFSFNRPETIGWLGYGYDFLAITDKPYNQFPSLHVAYALLIGGSLYPIVKRTTTKILLLLICGLIIISTVFTYQHHLLDVLGGFVLAALVWQLAGRMRSHLVLKYITVAISGFLIIAITAYLLAYDSSNFWINLALIVAVYWLISFLTLAWAYQYPSISRNRLWFTKTLSGQHRFWVWLAFSPLISTYYLMWRLRFLLSKSATSSLNQIPLYWITHTKSESFKPTKLSQTYTVATARLPCSVTIEPNKPVKTLIVIDLAAEISSHYGYLEKDQLEQDQTSHTYIYFPILDLQPLSDIALTEFISLFEKIDACIEQNINNNTPTIIHFHCVMGMSRSVAIQILYLLYCGQLTVDNYKQWLDEYYPNAHVNETYLSYDLIQKISNYSSNHSTMN
;
A
#
# COMPACT_ATOMS: atom_id res chain seq x y z
N MET A 1 17.90 -19.11 2.15
CA MET A 1 18.39 -18.16 1.11
C MET A 1 19.04 -16.97 1.80
N ASN A 2 20.30 -16.65 1.49
CA ASN A 2 20.94 -15.44 1.97
C ASN A 2 20.23 -14.22 1.35
N LEU A 3 19.86 -13.26 2.19
CA LEU A 3 19.28 -11.98 1.74
C LEU A 3 20.29 -11.24 0.86
N SER A 4 19.89 -10.91 -0.37
CA SER A 4 20.72 -10.10 -1.26
C SER A 4 20.98 -8.72 -0.64
N THR A 5 22.22 -8.23 -0.77
CA THR A 5 22.61 -6.87 -0.41
C THR A 5 21.69 -5.85 -1.06
N LYS A 6 21.25 -6.07 -2.31
CA LYS A 6 20.30 -5.20 -3.01
C LYS A 6 18.99 -5.03 -2.25
N THR A 7 18.43 -6.11 -1.71
CA THR A 7 17.19 -6.08 -0.92
C THR A 7 17.40 -5.33 0.39
N ARG A 8 18.50 -5.58 1.10
CA ARG A 8 18.84 -4.88 2.34
C ARG A 8 18.99 -3.37 2.12
N THR A 9 19.71 -2.99 1.08
CA THR A 9 19.91 -1.58 0.69
C THR A 9 18.60 -0.92 0.30
N ALA A 10 17.70 -1.61 -0.43
CA ALA A 10 16.38 -1.07 -0.75
C ALA A 10 15.55 -0.76 0.51
N HIS A 11 15.55 -1.67 1.49
CA HIS A 11 14.85 -1.47 2.76
C HIS A 11 15.43 -0.30 3.58
N LEU A 12 16.76 -0.17 3.59
CA LEU A 12 17.44 0.97 4.21
C LEU A 12 17.08 2.29 3.54
N ILE A 13 17.12 2.35 2.19
CA ILE A 13 16.77 3.55 1.42
C ILE A 13 15.31 3.95 1.68
N ILE A 14 14.38 2.99 1.76
CA ILE A 14 12.98 3.29 2.07
C ILE A 14 12.87 3.93 3.46
N ALA A 15 13.49 3.34 4.49
CA ALA A 15 13.42 3.86 5.84
C ALA A 15 14.08 5.24 5.97
N LEU A 16 15.27 5.42 5.36
CA LEU A 16 15.96 6.70 5.32
C LEU A 16 15.22 7.75 4.51
N GLY A 17 14.60 7.38 3.39
CA GLY A 17 13.84 8.30 2.55
C GLY A 17 12.61 8.84 3.26
N VAL A 18 11.86 7.97 3.95
CA VAL A 18 10.71 8.40 4.78
C VAL A 18 11.17 9.27 5.94
N PHE A 19 12.24 8.88 6.65
CA PHE A 19 12.82 9.68 7.73
C PHE A 19 13.29 11.04 7.25
N GLY A 20 14.20 11.08 6.28
CA GLY A 20 14.80 12.32 5.79
C GLY A 20 13.77 13.31 5.26
N LEU A 21 12.76 12.83 4.53
CA LEU A 21 11.69 13.69 4.01
C LEU A 21 10.81 14.27 5.13
N LEU A 22 10.27 13.42 6.01
CA LEU A 22 9.30 13.88 7.02
C LEU A 22 9.95 14.63 8.18
N TYR A 23 11.14 14.19 8.60
CA TYR A 23 11.91 14.85 9.65
C TYR A 23 12.35 16.26 9.20
N SER A 24 12.83 16.41 7.96
CA SER A 24 13.20 17.73 7.43
C SER A 24 11.99 18.65 7.30
N LEU A 25 10.86 18.12 6.83
CA LEU A 25 9.63 18.88 6.65
C LEU A 25 9.08 19.40 7.99
N THR A 26 9.00 18.54 9.00
CA THR A 26 8.51 18.90 10.35
C THR A 26 9.44 19.88 11.07
N ASN A 27 10.76 19.75 10.88
CA ASN A 27 11.71 20.73 11.38
C ASN A 27 11.54 22.11 10.73
N SER A 28 11.38 22.18 9.41
CA SER A 28 11.13 23.45 8.70
C SER A 28 9.82 24.09 9.15
N TYR A 29 8.78 23.28 9.40
CA TYR A 29 7.53 23.75 9.98
C TYR A 29 7.73 24.36 11.37
N ALA A 30 8.38 23.64 12.28
CA ALA A 30 8.57 24.10 13.65
C ALA A 30 9.46 25.34 13.72
N ASP A 31 10.47 25.45 12.85
CA ASP A 31 11.31 26.64 12.74
C ASP A 31 10.52 27.87 12.27
N ALA A 32 9.73 27.73 11.20
CA ALA A 32 8.85 28.80 10.72
C ALA A 32 7.82 29.20 11.79
N LEU A 33 7.23 28.22 12.48
CA LEU A 33 6.29 28.45 13.57
C LEU A 33 6.96 29.17 14.75
N TRP A 34 8.20 28.82 15.09
CA TRP A 34 8.96 29.48 16.15
C TRP A 34 9.20 30.97 15.85
N GLN A 35 9.61 31.27 14.61
CA GLN A 35 9.89 32.64 14.18
C GLN A 35 8.63 33.52 14.19
N GLN A 36 7.48 32.96 13.81
CA GLN A 36 6.23 33.72 13.72
C GLN A 36 5.44 33.74 15.03
N GLN A 37 5.37 32.60 15.73
CA GLN A 37 4.49 32.36 16.86
C GLN A 37 5.20 31.51 17.93
N PRO A 38 6.25 32.06 18.59
CA PRO A 38 7.10 31.29 19.50
C PRO A 38 6.31 30.66 20.66
N LYS A 39 5.20 31.28 21.09
CA LYS A 39 4.30 30.74 22.13
C LYS A 39 3.63 29.41 21.76
N LYS A 40 3.56 29.04 20.47
CA LYS A 40 3.00 27.76 20.02
C LYS A 40 4.01 26.62 20.02
N VAL A 41 5.31 26.92 20.15
CA VAL A 41 6.35 25.91 20.25
C VAL A 41 6.63 25.65 21.73
N ILE A 42 6.49 24.40 22.13
CA ILE A 42 6.40 24.00 23.53
C ILE A 42 7.80 23.69 24.07
N ASN A 43 8.08 24.13 25.29
CA ASN A 43 9.23 23.63 26.06
C ASN A 43 8.76 22.53 27.00
N LEU A 44 9.37 21.35 26.91
CA LEU A 44 9.03 20.16 27.68
C LEU A 44 10.03 19.85 28.80
N ALA A 45 10.93 20.78 29.11
CA ALA A 45 11.89 20.64 30.21
C ALA A 45 11.19 20.49 31.57
N LEU A 46 11.60 19.48 32.32
CA LEU A 46 11.23 19.28 33.71
C LEU A 46 12.23 19.99 34.63
N SER A 47 11.83 20.26 35.88
CA SER A 47 12.72 20.89 36.87
C SER A 47 13.98 20.07 37.18
N ILE A 48 13.93 18.76 36.95
CA ILE A 48 15.10 17.88 37.13
C ILE A 48 16.10 18.01 35.98
N ASP A 49 15.67 18.41 34.78
CA ASP A 49 16.55 18.50 33.59
C ASP A 49 17.67 19.55 33.80
N SER A 50 17.41 20.61 34.58
CA SER A 50 18.41 21.64 34.90
C SER A 50 19.56 21.14 35.80
N HIS A 51 19.39 19.99 36.45
CA HIS A 51 20.41 19.38 37.31
C HIS A 51 21.31 18.38 36.56
N ILE A 52 20.97 18.06 35.30
CA ILE A 52 21.73 17.12 34.50
C ILE A 52 22.88 17.86 33.84
N PRO A 53 24.15 17.48 34.07
CA PRO A 53 25.29 18.19 33.50
C PRO A 53 25.44 17.90 32.00
N PHE A 54 25.96 18.87 31.25
CA PHE A 54 26.42 18.63 29.89
C PHE A 54 27.74 17.85 29.90
N ILE A 55 27.82 16.75 29.13
CA ILE A 55 29.05 15.97 28.96
C ILE A 55 29.40 15.90 27.47
N SER A 56 30.36 16.73 27.04
CA SER A 56 30.73 16.86 25.63
C SER A 56 31.10 15.53 24.97
N ALA A 57 31.80 14.63 25.67
CA ALA A 57 32.18 13.30 25.18
C ALA A 57 30.98 12.40 24.79
N MET A 58 29.78 12.67 25.29
CA MET A 58 28.57 11.90 24.96
C MET A 58 28.13 12.06 23.50
N ILE A 59 28.72 12.98 22.74
CA ILE A 59 28.55 13.08 21.28
C ILE A 59 28.93 11.78 20.55
N VAL A 60 29.90 11.02 21.09
CA VAL A 60 30.36 9.76 20.49
C VAL A 60 29.27 8.69 20.58
N PRO A 61 28.79 8.29 21.78
CA PRO A 61 27.69 7.33 21.87
C PRO A 61 26.40 7.85 21.22
N TYR A 62 26.16 9.16 21.20
CA TYR A 62 25.05 9.75 20.47
C TYR A 62 25.10 9.43 18.97
N SER A 63 26.29 9.58 18.36
CA SER A 63 26.51 9.34 16.94
C SER A 63 26.41 7.87 16.54
N TRP A 64 26.52 6.93 17.50
CA TRP A 64 26.30 5.50 17.22
C TRP A 64 24.86 5.20 16.82
N SER A 65 23.90 6.08 17.10
CA SER A 65 22.52 5.94 16.64
C SER A 65 22.41 5.81 15.12
N ILE A 66 23.15 6.62 14.36
CA ILE A 66 23.20 6.57 12.88
C ILE A 66 23.82 5.26 12.42
N LEU A 67 24.92 4.85 13.05
CA LEU A 67 25.60 3.59 12.75
C LEU A 67 24.68 2.39 13.01
N LEU A 68 24.00 2.38 14.16
CA LEU A 68 23.05 1.33 14.53
C LEU A 68 21.87 1.28 13.55
N PHE A 69 21.36 2.44 13.14
CA PHE A 69 20.29 2.54 12.13
C PHE A 69 20.72 1.90 10.81
N CYS A 70 21.86 2.30 10.26
CA CYS A 70 22.34 1.81 8.97
C CYS A 70 22.72 0.32 9.03
N THR A 71 23.48 -0.08 10.05
CA THR A 71 23.99 -1.46 10.17
C THR A 71 22.90 -2.46 10.54
N GLY A 72 21.84 -2.05 11.24
CA GLY A 72 20.75 -2.93 11.67
C GLY A 72 20.11 -3.72 10.51
N PHE A 73 19.98 -3.12 9.32
CA PHE A 73 19.45 -3.79 8.12
C PHE A 73 20.36 -4.90 7.56
N PHE A 74 21.65 -4.85 7.87
CA PHE A 74 22.63 -5.84 7.42
C PHE A 74 22.84 -6.96 8.45
N LEU A 75 22.44 -6.73 9.71
CA LEU A 75 22.60 -7.68 10.81
C LEU A 75 21.41 -8.65 10.98
N VAL A 76 20.25 -8.39 10.35
CA VAL A 76 19.12 -9.32 10.35
C VAL A 76 19.33 -10.50 9.39
N ASN A 77 18.77 -11.68 9.68
CA ASN A 77 19.07 -12.91 8.93
C ASN A 77 18.01 -13.29 7.89
N THR A 78 16.74 -12.91 8.08
CA THR A 78 15.62 -13.37 7.24
C THR A 78 14.82 -12.23 6.63
N GLN A 79 14.15 -12.48 5.49
CA GLN A 79 13.29 -11.48 4.84
C GLN A 79 12.16 -10.98 5.74
N HIS A 80 11.64 -11.86 6.60
CA HIS A 80 10.65 -11.52 7.60
C HIS A 80 11.22 -10.53 8.63
N GLN A 81 12.41 -10.80 9.20
CA GLN A 81 13.07 -9.89 10.13
C GLN A 81 13.38 -8.53 9.49
N LEU A 82 13.86 -8.53 8.24
CA LEU A 82 14.14 -7.31 7.49
C LEU A 82 12.87 -6.48 7.26
N SER A 83 11.80 -7.11 6.79
CA SER A 83 10.50 -6.45 6.59
C SER A 83 9.91 -5.91 7.90
N MET A 84 10.04 -6.66 9.00
CA MET A 84 9.58 -6.22 10.33
C MET A 84 10.39 -5.05 10.87
N LEU A 85 11.71 -5.06 10.68
CA LEU A 85 12.57 -3.94 11.05
C LEU A 85 12.18 -2.67 10.28
N THR A 86 12.03 -2.76 8.95
CA THR A 86 11.56 -1.63 8.12
C THR A 86 10.21 -1.12 8.59
N ARG A 87 9.25 -2.03 8.85
CA ARG A 87 7.91 -1.67 9.34
C ARG A 87 7.97 -0.90 10.65
N ARG A 88 8.77 -1.37 11.62
CA ARG A 88 8.96 -0.70 12.91
C ARG A 88 9.56 0.70 12.75
N LEU A 89 10.63 0.82 11.97
CA LEU A 89 11.31 2.10 11.76
C LEU A 89 10.41 3.11 11.05
N VAL A 90 9.75 2.70 9.96
CA VAL A 90 8.80 3.56 9.22
C VAL A 90 7.65 4.01 10.11
N LEU A 91 7.02 3.12 10.88
CA LEU A 91 5.93 3.50 11.79
C LEU A 91 6.39 4.46 12.88
N SER A 92 7.57 4.22 13.46
CA SER A 92 8.16 5.11 14.46
C SER A 92 8.38 6.50 13.88
N THR A 93 8.93 6.60 12.66
CA THR A 93 9.08 7.89 11.96
C THR A 93 7.74 8.59 11.75
N LEU A 94 6.74 7.87 11.22
CA LEU A 94 5.44 8.44 10.88
C LEU A 94 4.74 8.99 12.11
N PHE A 95 4.67 8.21 13.20
CA PHE A 95 4.02 8.65 14.43
C PHE A 95 4.80 9.75 15.13
N ALA A 96 6.13 9.69 15.18
CA ALA A 96 6.93 10.78 15.74
C ALA A 96 6.71 12.08 14.95
N CYS A 97 6.80 12.05 13.61
CA CYS A 97 6.61 13.24 12.78
C CYS A 97 5.18 13.79 12.86
N PHE A 98 4.18 12.91 13.00
CA PHE A 98 2.81 13.34 13.25
C PHE A 98 2.67 14.07 14.60
N VAL A 99 3.33 13.55 15.65
CA VAL A 99 3.39 14.22 16.96
C VAL A 99 4.19 15.53 16.89
N PHE A 100 5.33 15.58 16.18
CA PHE A 100 6.12 16.81 15.98
C PHE A 100 5.32 17.91 15.32
N TYR A 101 4.43 17.57 14.39
CA TYR A 101 3.52 18.53 13.77
C TYR A 101 2.44 19.04 14.74
N LEU A 102 1.82 18.13 15.52
CA LEU A 102 0.74 18.51 16.45
C LEU A 102 1.25 19.25 17.68
N PHE A 103 2.43 18.88 18.18
CA PHE A 103 3.07 19.42 19.36
C PHE A 103 4.53 19.78 19.05
N PRO A 104 4.78 20.84 18.26
CA PRO A 104 6.14 21.29 17.96
C PRO A 104 6.83 21.65 19.28
N ALA A 105 7.87 20.92 19.63
CA ALA A 105 8.65 21.17 20.83
C ALA A 105 9.95 21.90 20.46
N ARG A 106 10.64 22.48 21.43
CA ARG A 106 12.00 22.99 21.23
C ARG A 106 12.84 22.72 22.47
N PHE A 107 14.08 22.30 22.25
CA PHE A 107 15.05 22.16 23.33
C PHE A 107 15.42 23.53 23.91
N SER A 108 15.50 23.63 25.25
CA SER A 108 15.52 24.91 25.93
C SER A 108 16.87 25.35 26.51
N PHE A 109 17.84 24.43 26.67
CA PHE A 109 19.13 24.79 27.24
C PHE A 109 20.13 25.23 26.17
N ASN A 110 20.94 26.22 26.50
CA ASN A 110 22.08 26.61 25.66
C ASN A 110 23.20 25.59 25.84
N ARG A 111 23.66 25.01 24.73
CA ARG A 111 24.82 24.11 24.74
C ARG A 111 26.10 24.91 25.05
N PRO A 112 26.93 24.49 26.02
CA PRO A 112 28.25 25.08 26.24
C PRO A 112 29.15 24.95 25.01
N GLU A 113 30.06 25.89 24.80
CA GLU A 113 31.06 25.78 23.73
C GLU A 113 31.97 24.57 23.95
N THR A 114 32.19 23.80 22.88
CA THR A 114 33.05 22.60 22.90
C THR A 114 34.23 22.80 21.98
N ILE A 115 35.45 22.58 22.51
CA ILE A 115 36.71 22.80 21.79
C ILE A 115 37.26 21.48 21.23
N GLY A 116 38.00 21.55 20.12
CA GLY A 116 38.72 20.42 19.53
C GLY A 116 37.82 19.48 18.73
N TRP A 117 38.21 18.20 18.63
CA TRP A 117 37.51 17.24 17.77
C TRP A 117 36.06 16.98 18.18
N LEU A 118 35.73 17.13 19.47
CA LEU A 118 34.37 17.05 19.98
C LEU A 118 33.50 18.20 19.45
N GLY A 119 34.08 19.39 19.27
CA GLY A 119 33.41 20.55 18.68
C GLY A 119 32.91 20.28 17.27
N TYR A 120 33.75 19.71 16.41
CA TYR A 120 33.34 19.32 15.06
C TYR A 120 32.17 18.34 15.04
N GLY A 121 32.10 17.43 16.04
CA GLY A 121 30.96 16.53 16.20
C GLY A 121 29.66 17.28 16.51
N TYR A 122 29.71 18.30 17.37
CA TYR A 122 28.56 19.13 17.68
C TYR A 122 28.19 20.10 16.56
N ASP A 123 29.15 20.58 15.77
CA ASP A 123 28.89 21.40 14.58
C ASP A 123 28.15 20.57 13.51
N PHE A 124 28.62 19.35 13.25
CA PHE A 124 27.91 18.42 12.37
C PHE A 124 26.52 18.08 12.90
N LEU A 125 26.40 17.91 14.21
CA LEU A 125 25.11 17.66 14.85
C LEU A 125 24.15 18.84 14.70
N ALA A 126 24.62 20.08 14.80
CA ALA A 126 23.79 21.28 14.62
C ALA A 126 23.22 21.40 13.19
N ILE A 127 23.91 20.83 12.20
CA ILE A 127 23.44 20.79 10.81
C ILE A 127 22.39 19.67 10.61
N THR A 128 22.60 18.52 11.24
CA THR A 128 21.82 17.30 11.00
C THR A 128 20.61 17.14 11.92
N ASP A 129 20.69 17.66 13.14
CA ASP A 129 19.68 17.50 14.18
C ASP A 129 19.30 18.88 14.75
N LYS A 130 18.21 19.41 14.21
CA LYS A 130 17.69 20.74 14.55
C LYS A 130 16.95 20.72 15.89
N PRO A 131 16.87 21.85 16.61
CA PRO A 131 16.42 21.87 18.01
C PRO A 131 14.91 21.67 18.23
N TYR A 132 14.13 21.26 17.23
CA TYR A 132 12.66 21.27 17.29
C TYR A 132 12.00 19.87 17.38
N ASN A 133 12.52 18.86 16.68
CA ASN A 133 11.92 17.52 16.62
C ASN A 133 12.27 16.66 17.85
N GLN A 134 11.84 17.14 19.03
CA GLN A 134 12.29 16.66 20.33
C GLN A 134 11.43 15.51 20.87
N PHE A 135 10.12 15.74 21.04
CA PHE A 135 9.20 14.77 21.66
C PHE A 135 8.29 14.10 20.62
N PRO A 136 8.24 12.76 20.54
CA PRO A 136 9.06 11.76 21.23
C PRO A 136 10.46 11.59 20.60
N SER A 137 11.45 11.19 21.40
CA SER A 137 12.82 10.99 20.89
C SER A 137 12.92 9.79 19.94
N LEU A 138 13.21 10.06 18.66
CA LEU A 138 13.46 9.02 17.65
C LEU A 138 14.76 8.24 17.90
N HIS A 139 15.79 8.87 18.49
CA HIS A 139 17.03 8.19 18.88
C HIS A 139 16.75 7.04 19.86
N VAL A 140 15.93 7.33 20.88
CA VAL A 140 15.51 6.34 21.87
C VAL A 140 14.64 5.27 21.22
N ALA A 141 13.63 5.68 20.42
CA ALA A 141 12.74 4.73 19.78
C ALA A 141 13.49 3.76 18.84
N TYR A 142 14.38 4.28 18.00
CA TYR A 142 15.19 3.46 17.09
C TYR A 142 16.18 2.56 17.83
N ALA A 143 16.85 3.04 18.87
CA ALA A 143 17.75 2.21 19.68
C ALA A 143 17.03 0.99 20.26
N LEU A 144 15.81 1.18 20.78
CA LEU A 144 14.99 0.10 21.34
C LEU A 144 14.45 -0.83 20.25
N LEU A 145 13.93 -0.29 19.15
CA LEU A 145 13.34 -1.09 18.07
C LEU A 145 14.40 -1.91 17.32
N ILE A 146 15.56 -1.33 17.03
CA ILE A 146 16.68 -2.04 16.38
C ILE A 146 17.29 -3.03 17.36
N GLY A 147 17.62 -2.58 18.58
CA GLY A 147 18.19 -3.42 19.64
C GLY A 147 17.32 -4.64 19.93
N GLY A 148 16.01 -4.44 20.12
CA GLY A 148 15.04 -5.51 20.32
C GLY A 148 14.91 -6.45 19.11
N SER A 149 15.07 -5.94 17.89
CA SER A 149 15.05 -6.77 16.66
C SER A 149 16.30 -7.63 16.52
N LEU A 150 17.47 -7.14 16.97
CA LEU A 150 18.75 -7.84 16.89
C LEU A 150 18.99 -8.77 18.08
N TYR A 151 18.46 -8.46 19.27
CA TYR A 151 18.65 -9.24 20.49
C TYR A 151 18.38 -10.76 20.34
N PRO A 152 17.26 -11.22 19.74
CA PRO A 152 17.02 -12.65 19.56
C PRO A 152 17.94 -13.31 18.51
N ILE A 153 18.59 -12.51 17.65
CA ILE A 153 19.49 -12.99 16.59
C ILE A 153 20.89 -13.26 17.14
N VAL A 154 21.32 -12.48 18.13
CA VAL A 154 22.64 -12.58 18.75
C VAL A 154 22.73 -13.83 19.61
N LYS A 155 23.70 -14.71 19.32
CA LYS A 155 23.89 -15.99 20.04
C LYS A 155 24.72 -15.84 21.33
N ARG A 156 25.80 -15.06 21.28
CA ARG A 156 26.76 -14.92 22.39
C ARG A 156 26.25 -13.92 23.43
N THR A 157 26.26 -14.30 24.70
CA THR A 157 25.85 -13.44 25.83
C THR A 157 26.67 -12.15 25.90
N THR A 158 27.98 -12.22 25.66
CA THR A 158 28.86 -11.04 25.62
C THR A 158 28.42 -10.02 24.57
N THR A 159 28.05 -10.49 23.38
CA THR A 159 27.53 -9.63 22.30
C THR A 159 26.14 -9.07 22.63
N LYS A 160 25.29 -9.82 23.35
CA LYS A 160 24.00 -9.29 23.84
C LYS A 160 24.20 -8.16 24.84
N ILE A 161 25.12 -8.33 25.79
CA ILE A 161 25.47 -7.29 26.77
C ILE A 161 26.01 -6.06 26.03
N LEU A 162 26.90 -6.26 25.06
CA LEU A 162 27.42 -5.16 24.22
C LEU A 162 26.30 -4.43 23.48
N LEU A 163 25.35 -5.15 22.87
CA LEU A 163 24.20 -4.55 22.20
C LEU A 163 23.35 -3.71 23.17
N LEU A 164 23.02 -4.25 24.34
CA LEU A 164 22.27 -3.54 25.37
C LEU A 164 23.01 -2.30 25.86
N LEU A 165 24.33 -2.40 26.04
CA LEU A 165 25.18 -1.28 26.43
C LEU A 165 25.23 -0.19 25.35
N ILE A 166 25.34 -0.56 24.07
CA ILE A 166 25.27 0.40 22.95
C ILE A 166 23.92 1.12 22.95
N CYS A 167 22.82 0.37 23.01
CA CYS A 167 21.47 0.97 23.05
C CYS A 167 21.28 1.87 24.27
N GLY A 168 21.72 1.44 25.45
CA GLY A 168 21.65 2.21 26.68
C GLY A 168 22.48 3.49 26.62
N LEU A 169 23.71 3.42 26.08
CA LEU A 169 24.57 4.59 25.90
C LEU A 169 23.99 5.58 24.89
N ILE A 170 23.38 5.13 23.79
CA ILE A 170 22.66 6.02 22.87
C ILE A 170 21.56 6.76 23.62
N ILE A 171 20.71 6.04 24.37
CA ILE A 171 19.59 6.64 25.12
C ILE A 171 20.08 7.63 26.17
N ILE A 172 21.10 7.27 26.95
CA ILE A 172 21.65 8.13 27.99
C ILE A 172 22.30 9.37 27.37
N SER A 173 23.03 9.18 26.27
CA SER A 173 23.77 10.26 25.62
C SER A 173 22.86 11.39 25.14
N THR A 174 21.60 11.13 24.77
CA THR A 174 20.69 12.18 24.27
C THR A 174 20.47 13.30 25.28
N VAL A 175 20.45 12.95 26.57
CA VAL A 175 20.23 13.91 27.65
C VAL A 175 21.53 14.64 27.97
N PHE A 176 22.64 13.91 28.07
CA PHE A 176 23.96 14.50 28.40
C PHE A 176 24.57 15.33 27.26
N THR A 177 24.13 15.17 26.01
CA THR A 177 24.49 16.04 24.87
C THR A 177 23.63 17.30 24.78
N TYR A 178 22.66 17.47 25.70
CA TYR A 178 21.66 18.53 25.65
C TYR A 178 20.92 18.51 24.30
N GLN A 179 20.49 17.32 23.87
CA GLN A 179 19.69 17.13 22.67
C GLN A 179 18.24 16.75 22.97
N HIS A 180 17.95 16.25 24.17
CA HIS A 180 16.62 15.84 24.57
C HIS A 180 16.45 16.05 26.08
N HIS A 181 15.25 16.44 26.49
CA HIS A 181 14.81 16.41 27.88
C HIS A 181 14.35 15.00 28.28
N LEU A 182 14.26 14.71 29.58
CA LEU A 182 13.82 13.39 30.05
C LEU A 182 12.42 13.00 29.56
N LEU A 183 11.52 13.97 29.39
CA LEU A 183 10.18 13.70 28.88
C LEU A 183 10.21 13.19 27.42
N ASP A 184 11.14 13.69 26.61
CA ASP A 184 11.36 13.24 25.23
C ASP A 184 11.82 11.77 25.18
N VAL A 185 12.68 11.39 26.14
CA VAL A 185 13.16 10.02 26.32
C VAL A 185 11.99 9.10 26.68
N LEU A 186 11.15 9.49 27.64
CA LEU A 186 9.94 8.74 28.00
C LEU A 186 8.99 8.60 26.79
N GLY A 187 8.80 9.66 26.02
CA GLY A 187 8.05 9.62 24.76
C GLY A 187 8.62 8.60 23.78
N GLY A 188 9.95 8.51 23.66
CA GLY A 188 10.64 7.53 22.83
C GLY A 188 10.39 6.08 23.26
N PHE A 189 10.39 5.81 24.58
CA PHE A 189 10.04 4.49 25.12
C PHE A 189 8.59 4.11 24.80
N VAL A 190 7.65 5.02 25.05
CA VAL A 190 6.21 4.80 24.77
C VAL A 190 5.99 4.56 23.28
N LEU A 191 6.62 5.37 22.42
CA LEU A 191 6.54 5.20 20.97
C LEU A 191 7.08 3.83 20.53
N ALA A 192 8.24 3.42 21.03
CA ALA A 192 8.82 2.11 20.70
C ALA A 192 7.90 0.97 21.12
N ALA A 193 7.31 1.03 22.32
CA ALA A 193 6.37 0.01 22.80
C ALA A 193 5.11 -0.07 21.93
N LEU A 194 4.51 1.07 21.60
CA LEU A 194 3.33 1.15 20.72
C LEU A 194 3.64 0.57 19.34
N VAL A 195 4.75 1.00 18.74
CA VAL A 195 5.18 0.54 17.40
C VAL A 195 5.48 -0.94 17.41
N TRP A 196 6.11 -1.47 18.46
CA TRP A 196 6.39 -2.89 18.57
C TRP A 196 5.11 -3.74 18.52
N GLN A 197 4.08 -3.33 19.27
CA GLN A 197 2.78 -4.00 19.28
C GLN A 197 2.06 -3.88 17.93
N LEU A 198 1.99 -2.66 17.37
CA LEU A 198 1.26 -2.42 16.13
C LEU A 198 1.90 -3.12 14.93
N ALA A 199 3.23 -3.07 14.82
CA ALA A 199 3.96 -3.70 13.73
C ALA A 199 3.72 -5.22 13.68
N GLY A 200 3.58 -5.88 14.83
CA GLY A 200 3.28 -7.31 14.93
C GLY A 200 1.83 -7.67 14.57
N ARG A 201 0.89 -6.74 14.70
CA ARG A 201 -0.54 -6.96 14.39
C ARG A 201 -0.92 -6.66 12.94
N MET A 202 -0.06 -5.98 12.19
CA MET A 202 -0.31 -5.64 10.80
C MET A 202 -0.31 -6.88 9.89
N ARG A 203 -1.46 -7.13 9.25
CA ARG A 203 -1.68 -8.29 8.37
C ARG A 203 -0.77 -8.28 7.14
N SER A 204 -0.59 -7.13 6.50
CA SER A 204 0.10 -7.03 5.21
C SER A 204 0.94 -5.77 5.08
N HIS A 205 1.83 -5.75 4.08
CA HIS A 205 2.61 -4.56 3.73
C HIS A 205 1.73 -3.43 3.15
N LEU A 206 0.54 -3.75 2.63
CA LEU A 206 -0.42 -2.77 2.12
C LEU A 206 -0.97 -1.89 3.24
N VAL A 207 -1.21 -2.45 4.43
CA VAL A 207 -1.61 -1.67 5.62
C VAL A 207 -0.56 -0.61 5.93
N LEU A 208 0.73 -0.99 5.98
CA LEU A 208 1.83 -0.06 6.18
C LEU A 208 1.88 1.00 5.07
N LYS A 209 1.81 0.57 3.80
CA LYS A 209 1.83 1.48 2.64
C LYS A 209 0.78 2.58 2.77
N TYR A 210 -0.47 2.23 3.10
CA TYR A 210 -1.54 3.21 3.18
C TYR A 210 -1.48 4.07 4.44
N ILE A 211 -0.96 3.57 5.57
CA ILE A 211 -0.66 4.43 6.73
C ILE A 211 0.45 5.43 6.40
N THR A 212 1.51 4.97 5.71
CA THR A 212 2.59 5.85 5.22
C THR A 212 2.01 6.96 4.34
N VAL A 213 1.25 6.60 3.30
CA VAL A 213 0.63 7.57 2.38
C VAL A 213 -0.32 8.54 3.10
N ALA A 214 -1.10 8.03 4.06
CA ALA A 214 -2.04 8.85 4.83
C ALA A 214 -1.32 9.92 5.65
N ILE A 215 -0.36 9.51 6.48
CA ILE A 215 0.36 10.41 7.39
C ILE A 215 1.33 11.31 6.61
N SER A 216 2.08 10.76 5.65
CA SER A 216 3.02 11.58 4.87
C SER A 216 2.29 12.61 4.02
N GLY A 217 1.19 12.23 3.36
CA GLY A 217 0.42 13.16 2.54
C GLY A 217 -0.26 14.24 3.39
N PHE A 218 -0.79 13.90 4.57
CA PHE A 218 -1.29 14.88 5.54
C PHE A 218 -0.20 15.92 5.88
N LEU A 219 0.99 15.45 6.29
CA LEU A 219 2.09 16.32 6.69
C LEU A 219 2.57 17.19 5.53
N ILE A 220 2.74 16.62 4.33
CA ILE A 220 3.15 17.35 3.13
C ILE A 220 2.15 18.46 2.80
N ILE A 221 0.86 18.15 2.73
CA ILE A 221 -0.17 19.14 2.36
C ILE A 221 -0.25 20.24 3.42
N ALA A 222 -0.36 19.87 4.70
CA ALA A 222 -0.55 20.82 5.80
C ALA A 222 0.66 21.73 6.00
N ILE A 223 1.88 21.17 5.99
CA ILE A 223 3.11 21.94 6.21
C ILE A 223 3.44 22.80 4.99
N THR A 224 3.34 22.26 3.77
CA THR A 224 3.65 23.04 2.57
C THR A 224 2.71 24.23 2.44
N ALA A 225 1.42 24.05 2.74
CA ALA A 225 0.47 25.17 2.75
C ALA A 225 0.85 26.22 3.80
N TYR A 226 1.24 25.80 5.00
CA TYR A 226 1.71 26.73 6.05
C TYR A 226 2.95 27.52 5.60
N LEU A 227 3.94 26.84 5.01
CA LEU A 227 5.20 27.47 4.59
C LEU A 227 5.01 28.42 3.40
N LEU A 228 4.14 28.10 2.44
CA LEU A 228 3.88 28.94 1.26
C LEU A 228 2.95 30.11 1.57
N ALA A 229 2.06 29.97 2.55
CA ALA A 229 1.09 30.98 2.93
C ALA A 229 1.66 32.07 3.85
N TYR A 230 2.98 32.30 3.83
CA TYR A 230 3.71 33.18 4.75
C TYR A 230 3.08 34.58 4.93
N ASP A 231 2.56 35.17 3.84
CA ASP A 231 1.85 36.47 3.83
C ASP A 231 0.36 36.36 3.43
N SER A 232 -0.18 35.14 3.36
CA SER A 232 -1.54 34.90 2.87
C SER A 232 -2.57 34.93 3.99
N SER A 233 -3.84 35.14 3.62
CA SER A 233 -4.94 35.01 4.56
C SER A 233 -5.00 33.59 5.15
N ASN A 234 -5.36 33.48 6.44
CA ASN A 234 -5.56 32.21 7.14
C ASN A 234 -6.55 31.25 6.45
N PHE A 235 -7.34 31.75 5.50
CA PHE A 235 -8.28 30.96 4.71
C PHE A 235 -7.59 29.81 3.97
N TRP A 236 -6.50 30.06 3.26
CA TRP A 236 -5.82 29.04 2.45
C TRP A 236 -5.16 27.97 3.31
N ILE A 237 -4.60 28.35 4.45
CA ILE A 237 -4.02 27.42 5.43
C ILE A 237 -5.12 26.51 5.98
N ASN A 238 -6.27 27.08 6.38
CA ASN A 238 -7.39 26.31 6.91
C ASN A 238 -7.99 25.37 5.85
N LEU A 239 -8.14 25.83 4.60
CA LEU A 239 -8.62 24.99 3.50
C LEU A 239 -7.67 23.82 3.24
N ALA A 240 -6.36 24.09 3.19
CA ALA A 240 -5.36 23.05 3.00
C ALA A 240 -5.36 22.03 4.17
N LEU A 241 -5.58 22.49 5.40
CA LEU A 241 -5.71 21.61 6.55
C LEU A 241 -6.94 20.71 6.45
N ILE A 242 -8.09 21.23 6.00
CA ILE A 242 -9.29 20.43 5.74
C ILE A 242 -9.00 19.35 4.68
N VAL A 243 -8.34 19.74 3.59
CA VAL A 243 -7.92 18.79 2.54
C VAL A 243 -6.94 17.74 3.08
N ALA A 244 -5.98 18.14 3.92
CA ALA A 244 -5.02 17.23 4.54
C ALA A 244 -5.72 16.23 5.48
N VAL A 245 -6.63 16.69 6.35
CA VAL A 245 -7.42 15.82 7.24
C VAL A 245 -8.26 14.85 6.43
N TYR A 246 -8.89 15.33 5.37
CA TYR A 246 -9.67 14.48 4.49
C TYR A 246 -8.80 13.41 3.80
N TRP A 247 -7.60 13.78 3.30
CA TRP A 247 -6.60 12.84 2.80
C TRP A 247 -6.23 11.78 3.83
N LEU A 248 -5.95 12.20 5.07
CA LEU A 248 -5.60 11.31 6.18
C LEU A 248 -6.71 10.27 6.43
N ILE A 249 -7.96 10.73 6.53
CA ILE A 249 -9.12 9.86 6.79
C ILE A 249 -9.34 8.88 5.64
N SER A 250 -9.31 9.33 4.37
CA SER A 250 -9.53 8.46 3.22
C SER A 250 -8.49 7.35 3.10
N PHE A 251 -7.21 7.61 3.42
CA PHE A 251 -6.17 6.57 3.34
C PHE A 251 -6.07 5.72 4.61
N LEU A 252 -6.42 6.24 5.80
CA LEU A 252 -6.53 5.43 7.01
C LEU A 252 -7.71 4.46 6.96
N THR A 253 -8.86 4.89 6.42
CA THR A 253 -10.00 4.00 6.17
C THR A 253 -9.64 2.88 5.20
N LEU A 254 -8.83 3.17 4.18
CA LEU A 254 -8.30 2.16 3.29
C LEU A 254 -7.29 1.22 3.98
N ALA A 255 -6.38 1.75 4.80
CA ALA A 255 -5.47 0.92 5.59
C ALA A 255 -6.25 -0.04 6.51
N TRP A 256 -7.35 0.42 7.11
CA TRP A 256 -8.27 -0.41 7.87
C TRP A 256 -8.95 -1.47 6.99
N ALA A 257 -9.34 -1.11 5.77
CA ALA A 257 -9.92 -2.05 4.82
C ALA A 257 -8.99 -3.23 4.46
N TYR A 258 -7.69 -2.96 4.32
CA TYR A 258 -6.66 -3.99 4.10
C TYR A 258 -6.30 -4.78 5.36
N GLN A 259 -6.47 -4.20 6.56
CA GLN A 259 -6.26 -4.91 7.81
C GLN A 259 -7.36 -5.97 8.03
N TYR A 260 -8.60 -5.65 7.63
CA TYR A 260 -9.77 -6.52 7.80
C TYR A 260 -10.49 -6.74 6.46
N PRO A 261 -10.00 -7.60 5.56
CA PRO A 261 -10.62 -7.82 4.26
C PRO A 261 -12.09 -8.25 4.37
N SER A 262 -12.98 -7.59 3.63
CA SER A 262 -14.41 -7.93 3.59
C SER A 262 -15.04 -7.45 2.28
N ILE A 263 -15.52 -8.39 1.48
CA ILE A 263 -16.17 -8.09 0.19
C ILE A 263 -17.51 -7.35 0.39
N SER A 264 -18.27 -7.71 1.43
CA SER A 264 -19.56 -7.08 1.75
C SER A 264 -19.36 -5.61 2.10
N ARG A 265 -18.33 -5.29 2.89
CA ARG A 265 -17.95 -3.90 3.16
C ARG A 265 -17.51 -3.20 1.89
N ASN A 266 -16.63 -3.80 1.08
CA ASN A 266 -16.15 -3.17 -0.15
C ASN A 266 -17.33 -2.82 -1.08
N ARG A 267 -18.36 -3.68 -1.15
CA ARG A 267 -19.61 -3.43 -1.90
C ARG A 267 -20.38 -2.22 -1.39
N LEU A 268 -20.39 -1.99 -0.07
CA LEU A 268 -21.05 -0.84 0.58
C LEU A 268 -20.24 0.46 0.48
N TRP A 269 -18.92 0.39 0.61
CA TRP A 269 -18.05 1.57 0.60
C TRP A 269 -17.81 2.10 -0.82
N PHE A 270 -17.72 1.20 -1.80
CA PHE A 270 -17.46 1.53 -3.20
C PHE A 270 -18.68 1.29 -4.07
N THR A 271 -19.88 1.63 -3.58
CA THR A 271 -21.12 1.39 -4.32
C THR A 271 -21.10 2.02 -5.72
N LYS A 272 -21.47 1.21 -6.71
CA LYS A 272 -21.65 1.61 -8.10
C LYS A 272 -23.12 1.57 -8.51
N THR A 273 -23.47 2.38 -9.52
CA THR A 273 -24.72 2.25 -10.27
C THR A 273 -24.70 0.98 -11.11
N LEU A 274 -25.85 0.60 -11.69
CA LEU A 274 -25.91 -0.50 -12.67
C LEU A 274 -25.07 -0.22 -13.92
N SER A 275 -24.82 1.06 -14.23
CA SER A 275 -23.89 1.50 -15.28
C SER A 275 -22.42 1.54 -14.83
N GLY A 276 -22.13 1.08 -13.61
CA GLY A 276 -20.78 0.99 -13.05
C GLY A 276 -20.14 2.32 -12.66
N GLN A 277 -20.92 3.38 -12.43
CA GLN A 277 -20.43 4.67 -11.94
C GLN A 277 -20.49 4.75 -10.41
N HIS A 278 -19.46 5.30 -9.77
CA HIS A 278 -19.50 5.55 -8.33
C HIS A 278 -20.61 6.52 -7.95
N ARG A 279 -21.33 6.21 -6.87
CA ARG A 279 -22.30 7.14 -6.28
C ARG A 279 -21.59 8.36 -5.67
N PHE A 280 -22.30 9.48 -5.57
CA PHE A 280 -21.77 10.74 -5.01
C PHE A 280 -21.09 10.56 -3.64
N TRP A 281 -21.70 9.79 -2.73
CA TRP A 281 -21.14 9.55 -1.39
C TRP A 281 -19.78 8.82 -1.41
N VAL A 282 -19.52 7.99 -2.43
CA VAL A 282 -18.23 7.33 -2.60
C VAL A 282 -17.16 8.36 -2.94
N TRP A 283 -17.48 9.32 -3.82
CA TRP A 283 -16.60 10.45 -4.10
C TRP A 283 -16.38 11.33 -2.88
N LEU A 284 -17.41 11.57 -2.07
CA LEU A 284 -17.29 12.35 -0.84
C LEU A 284 -16.40 11.67 0.22
N ALA A 285 -16.34 10.34 0.26
CA ALA A 285 -15.54 9.59 1.22
C ALA A 285 -14.11 9.28 0.72
N PHE A 286 -13.95 9.08 -0.58
CA PHE A 286 -12.73 8.51 -1.17
C PHE A 286 -12.19 9.31 -2.37
N SER A 287 -12.57 10.57 -2.59
CA SER A 287 -12.05 11.34 -3.73
C SER A 287 -10.52 11.47 -3.78
N PRO A 288 -9.75 11.57 -2.67
CA PRO A 288 -8.29 11.56 -2.76
C PRO A 288 -7.79 10.26 -3.38
N LEU A 289 -8.35 9.13 -2.92
CA LEU A 289 -8.05 7.80 -3.45
C LEU A 289 -8.41 7.69 -4.92
N ILE A 290 -9.67 7.98 -5.28
CA ILE A 290 -10.15 7.86 -6.66
C ILE A 290 -9.34 8.77 -7.59
N SER A 291 -9.02 9.99 -7.15
CA SER A 291 -8.18 10.93 -7.90
C SER A 291 -6.77 10.38 -8.11
N THR A 292 -6.16 9.74 -7.11
CA THR A 292 -4.84 9.11 -7.29
C THR A 292 -4.89 7.97 -8.31
N TYR A 293 -5.90 7.11 -8.28
CA TYR A 293 -6.06 6.05 -9.28
C TYR A 293 -6.32 6.60 -10.67
N TYR A 294 -7.13 7.66 -10.78
CA TYR A 294 -7.42 8.30 -12.05
C TYR A 294 -6.17 8.98 -12.64
N LEU A 295 -5.34 9.62 -11.81
CA LEU A 295 -4.05 10.16 -12.21
C LEU A 295 -3.09 9.06 -12.67
N MET A 296 -2.94 7.98 -11.90
CA MET A 296 -2.11 6.83 -12.28
C MET A 296 -2.58 6.23 -13.61
N TRP A 297 -3.89 6.09 -13.78
CA TRP A 297 -4.49 5.57 -15.00
C TRP A 297 -4.22 6.48 -16.21
N ARG A 298 -4.37 7.81 -16.06
CA ARG A 298 -4.03 8.79 -17.10
C ARG A 298 -2.54 8.78 -17.46
N LEU A 299 -1.65 8.79 -16.46
CA LEU A 299 -0.20 8.77 -16.67
C LEU A 299 0.24 7.53 -17.44
N ARG A 300 -0.31 6.36 -17.10
CA ARG A 300 -0.04 5.13 -17.84
C ARG A 300 -0.47 5.25 -19.30
N PHE A 301 -1.66 5.80 -19.58
CA PHE A 301 -2.13 5.95 -20.96
C PHE A 301 -1.25 6.91 -21.77
N LEU A 302 -0.75 7.97 -21.15
CA LEU A 302 0.22 8.88 -21.77
C LEU A 302 1.54 8.15 -22.09
N LEU A 303 2.05 7.34 -21.16
CA LEU A 303 3.27 6.55 -21.36
C LEU A 303 3.06 5.39 -22.37
N SER A 304 1.85 4.80 -22.41
CA SER A 304 1.52 3.68 -23.30
C SER A 304 1.07 4.10 -24.69
N LYS A 305 0.85 5.39 -24.97
CA LYS A 305 0.70 5.90 -26.36
C LYS A 305 1.92 5.60 -27.23
N SER A 306 3.05 5.20 -26.64
CA SER A 306 4.22 4.68 -27.33
C SER A 306 4.17 3.14 -27.59
N ALA A 307 3.15 2.43 -27.08
CA ALA A 307 3.02 0.96 -27.13
C ALA A 307 1.69 0.49 -27.75
N THR A 308 0.94 1.38 -28.41
CA THR A 308 -0.36 1.11 -29.06
C THR A 308 -0.27 0.31 -30.37
N SER A 309 0.84 -0.40 -30.62
CA SER A 309 0.99 -1.27 -31.80
C SER A 309 0.57 -2.73 -31.58
N SER A 310 0.28 -3.16 -30.35
CA SER A 310 0.00 -4.59 -30.05
C SER A 310 -1.42 -4.93 -29.57
N LEU A 311 -2.30 -3.94 -29.36
CA LEU A 311 -3.68 -4.17 -28.87
C LEU A 311 -4.65 -4.71 -29.94
N ASN A 312 -4.23 -4.84 -31.19
CA ASN A 312 -5.06 -5.34 -32.30
C ASN A 312 -5.10 -6.88 -32.41
N GLN A 313 -4.46 -7.60 -31.49
CA GLN A 313 -4.51 -9.07 -31.43
C GLN A 313 -4.76 -9.51 -29.98
N ILE A 314 -5.96 -9.22 -29.45
CA ILE A 314 -6.41 -9.88 -28.22
C ILE A 314 -7.01 -11.22 -28.66
N PRO A 315 -6.42 -12.38 -28.30
CA PRO A 315 -7.03 -13.65 -28.64
C PRO A 315 -8.32 -13.79 -27.82
N LEU A 316 -9.48 -13.71 -28.49
CA LEU A 316 -10.73 -14.14 -27.86
C LEU A 316 -10.64 -15.65 -27.65
N TYR A 317 -10.58 -16.07 -26.38
CA TYR A 317 -10.53 -17.50 -26.08
C TYR A 317 -11.90 -18.12 -26.27
N TRP A 318 -11.94 -19.10 -27.18
CA TRP A 318 -13.05 -19.99 -27.43
C TRP A 318 -13.32 -20.82 -26.17
N ILE A 319 -14.50 -20.68 -25.60
CA ILE A 319 -15.12 -21.83 -24.96
C ILE A 319 -15.70 -22.67 -26.10
N THR A 320 -14.84 -23.45 -26.75
CA THR A 320 -15.07 -24.82 -27.27
C THR A 320 -13.90 -25.33 -28.11
N HIS A 321 -13.61 -26.64 -27.95
CA HIS A 321 -12.62 -27.47 -28.65
C HIS A 321 -11.14 -27.33 -28.25
N THR A 322 -10.78 -28.05 -27.19
CA THR A 322 -9.42 -28.57 -26.97
C THR A 322 -9.11 -29.67 -27.99
N LYS A 323 -7.95 -29.60 -28.65
CA LYS A 323 -7.32 -30.69 -29.43
C LYS A 323 -6.83 -31.87 -28.54
N SER A 324 -7.53 -32.19 -27.46
CA SER A 324 -7.17 -33.28 -26.54
C SER A 324 -8.36 -34.23 -26.40
N GLU A 325 -8.19 -35.47 -26.86
CA GLU A 325 -9.20 -36.53 -26.99
C GLU A 325 -9.71 -37.12 -25.64
N SER A 326 -9.51 -36.44 -24.51
CA SER A 326 -9.77 -37.04 -23.18
C SER A 326 -10.81 -36.31 -22.32
N PHE A 327 -11.61 -35.41 -22.90
CA PHE A 327 -12.60 -34.65 -22.11
C PHE A 327 -14.00 -34.68 -22.72
N LYS A 328 -15.01 -35.01 -21.91
CA LYS A 328 -16.44 -35.02 -22.30
C LYS A 328 -16.97 -33.58 -22.40
N PRO A 329 -17.71 -33.23 -23.48
CA PRO A 329 -18.20 -31.88 -23.69
C PRO A 329 -19.45 -31.59 -22.85
N THR A 330 -19.54 -30.40 -22.26
CA THR A 330 -20.78 -29.87 -21.66
C THR A 330 -21.12 -28.47 -22.20
N LYS A 331 -22.34 -28.34 -22.74
CA LYS A 331 -23.24 -27.17 -22.92
C LYS A 331 -22.78 -25.76 -23.39
N LEU A 332 -21.52 -25.43 -23.65
CA LEU A 332 -21.07 -24.02 -23.85
C LEU A 332 -20.50 -23.63 -25.26
N SER A 333 -21.11 -24.01 -26.38
CA SER A 333 -20.47 -23.88 -27.71
C SER A 333 -20.22 -22.48 -28.30
N GLN A 334 -20.52 -21.37 -27.61
CA GLN A 334 -20.35 -20.00 -28.14
C GLN A 334 -20.03 -18.92 -27.08
N THR A 335 -19.26 -19.27 -26.04
CA THR A 335 -18.87 -18.29 -25.00
C THR A 335 -17.39 -17.92 -25.12
N TYR A 336 -17.03 -16.66 -24.90
CA TYR A 336 -15.67 -16.16 -24.98
C TYR A 336 -15.29 -15.45 -23.69
N THR A 337 -14.04 -15.57 -23.24
CA THR A 337 -13.56 -14.84 -22.05
C THR A 337 -12.37 -13.96 -22.36
N VAL A 338 -12.35 -12.76 -21.77
CA VAL A 338 -11.26 -11.80 -21.97
C VAL A 338 -11.03 -10.98 -20.70
N ALA A 339 -9.76 -10.78 -20.31
CA ALA A 339 -9.36 -10.00 -19.15
C ALA A 339 -8.56 -8.76 -19.56
N THR A 340 -9.17 -7.57 -19.50
CA THR A 340 -8.51 -6.33 -19.95
C THR A 340 -8.95 -5.10 -19.15
N ALA A 341 -8.15 -4.03 -19.25
CA ALA A 341 -8.49 -2.74 -18.65
C ALA A 341 -9.69 -2.08 -19.34
N ARG A 342 -9.81 -2.25 -20.66
CA ARG A 342 -10.91 -1.76 -21.48
C ARG A 342 -11.23 -2.79 -22.53
N LEU A 343 -12.52 -2.96 -22.81
CA LEU A 343 -12.94 -3.62 -24.02
C LEU A 343 -12.73 -2.63 -25.19
N PRO A 344 -12.06 -3.02 -26.28
CA PRO A 344 -12.03 -2.21 -27.51
C PRO A 344 -13.47 -1.95 -28.00
N CYS A 345 -13.73 -0.78 -28.59
CA CYS A 345 -15.09 -0.41 -29.02
C CYS A 345 -15.67 -1.35 -30.09
N SER A 346 -14.81 -2.04 -30.86
CA SER A 346 -15.19 -3.07 -31.82
C SER A 346 -14.62 -4.42 -31.38
N VAL A 347 -15.39 -5.23 -30.65
CA VAL A 347 -15.04 -6.65 -30.46
C VAL A 347 -15.79 -7.45 -31.50
N THR A 348 -15.09 -7.82 -32.58
CA THR A 348 -15.59 -8.78 -33.56
C THR A 348 -15.00 -10.15 -33.25
N ILE A 349 -15.87 -11.15 -33.06
CA ILE A 349 -15.46 -12.54 -32.86
C ILE A 349 -14.92 -13.12 -34.18
N GLU A 350 -15.50 -12.68 -35.31
CA GLU A 350 -15.13 -12.95 -36.70
C GLU A 350 -15.54 -11.74 -37.56
N PRO A 351 -14.99 -11.53 -38.77
CA PRO A 351 -15.34 -10.40 -39.65
C PRO A 351 -16.85 -10.26 -39.95
N ASN A 352 -17.66 -11.31 -39.72
CA ASN A 352 -19.07 -11.39 -40.15
C ASN A 352 -20.04 -11.93 -39.08
N LYS A 353 -19.69 -11.94 -37.78
CA LYS A 353 -20.66 -12.27 -36.70
C LYS A 353 -20.67 -11.18 -35.63
N PRO A 354 -21.73 -10.36 -35.55
CA PRO A 354 -21.87 -9.39 -34.47
C PRO A 354 -22.03 -10.12 -33.14
N VAL A 355 -21.28 -9.67 -32.13
CA VAL A 355 -21.50 -10.07 -30.73
C VAL A 355 -22.92 -9.66 -30.36
N LYS A 356 -23.68 -10.52 -29.69
CA LYS A 356 -25.06 -10.22 -29.29
C LYS A 356 -25.27 -10.20 -27.78
N THR A 357 -24.33 -10.75 -27.00
CA THR A 357 -24.40 -10.75 -25.54
C THR A 357 -23.03 -10.43 -24.94
N LEU A 358 -22.98 -9.43 -24.05
CA LEU A 358 -21.77 -9.05 -23.30
C LEU A 358 -22.05 -9.07 -21.80
N ILE A 359 -21.31 -9.90 -21.08
CA ILE A 359 -21.32 -9.99 -19.61
C ILE A 359 -20.06 -9.29 -19.10
N VAL A 360 -20.21 -8.16 -18.41
CA VAL A 360 -19.10 -7.40 -17.84
C VAL A 360 -18.98 -7.70 -16.35
N ILE A 361 -17.84 -8.28 -15.96
CA ILE A 361 -17.46 -8.54 -14.57
C ILE A 361 -16.53 -7.42 -14.13
N ASP A 362 -17.07 -6.47 -13.38
CA ASP A 362 -16.31 -5.34 -12.85
C ASP A 362 -15.70 -5.67 -11.49
N LEU A 363 -14.39 -5.85 -11.49
CA LEU A 363 -13.59 -6.18 -10.31
C LEU A 363 -13.01 -4.95 -9.62
N ALA A 364 -13.06 -3.78 -10.25
CA ALA A 364 -12.40 -2.58 -9.75
C ALA A 364 -13.25 -1.92 -8.66
N ALA A 365 -12.73 -1.79 -7.45
CA ALA A 365 -13.41 -1.01 -6.41
C ALA A 365 -13.13 0.49 -6.54
N GLU A 366 -11.97 0.88 -7.07
CA GLU A 366 -11.43 2.24 -6.90
C GLU A 366 -11.75 3.21 -8.03
N ILE A 367 -12.26 2.71 -9.16
CA ILE A 367 -12.63 3.54 -10.32
C ILE A 367 -14.04 3.22 -10.78
N SER A 368 -14.74 4.21 -11.32
CA SER A 368 -15.93 3.94 -12.14
C SER A 368 -15.54 3.05 -13.32
N SER A 369 -16.35 2.04 -13.59
CA SER A 369 -16.13 1.11 -14.69
C SER A 369 -16.23 1.82 -16.03
N HIS A 370 -15.58 1.27 -17.05
CA HIS A 370 -15.72 1.76 -18.42
C HIS A 370 -17.09 1.41 -19.06
N TYR A 371 -17.94 0.63 -18.37
CA TYR A 371 -19.25 0.19 -18.88
C TYR A 371 -20.15 1.37 -19.26
N GLY A 372 -20.26 2.40 -18.40
CA GLY A 372 -21.08 3.57 -18.71
C GLY A 372 -20.58 4.42 -19.89
N TYR A 373 -19.38 4.16 -20.43
CA TYR A 373 -18.88 4.76 -21.67
C TYR A 373 -19.18 3.86 -22.89
N LEU A 374 -19.13 2.53 -22.72
CA LEU A 374 -19.56 1.58 -23.74
C LEU A 374 -21.03 1.83 -24.13
N GLU A 375 -21.88 2.12 -23.14
CA GLU A 375 -23.31 2.44 -23.31
C GLU A 375 -23.55 3.73 -24.13
N LYS A 376 -22.59 4.67 -24.17
CA LYS A 376 -22.74 5.97 -24.85
C LYS A 376 -22.19 6.03 -26.26
N ASP A 377 -21.15 5.25 -26.57
CA ASP A 377 -20.39 5.47 -27.81
C ASP A 377 -20.82 4.55 -28.98
N GLN A 378 -21.33 3.31 -28.80
CA GLN A 378 -21.62 2.42 -29.95
C GLN A 378 -22.72 1.34 -29.81
N LEU A 379 -23.41 1.16 -28.68
CA LEU A 379 -24.22 -0.07 -28.44
C LEU A 379 -25.72 0.05 -28.77
N GLU A 380 -26.26 1.26 -28.93
CA GLU A 380 -27.66 1.45 -29.37
C GLU A 380 -27.90 1.07 -30.85
N GLN A 381 -26.84 0.91 -31.66
CA GLN A 381 -26.96 0.54 -33.08
C GLN A 381 -26.99 -0.98 -33.34
N ASP A 382 -26.49 -1.83 -32.42
CA ASP A 382 -26.21 -3.25 -32.68
C ASP A 382 -27.10 -4.28 -31.91
N GLN A 383 -28.13 -3.85 -31.18
CA GLN A 383 -29.04 -4.74 -30.40
C GLN A 383 -28.32 -5.74 -29.48
N THR A 384 -27.21 -5.34 -28.87
CA THR A 384 -26.44 -6.19 -27.96
C THR A 384 -27.06 -6.20 -26.55
N SER A 385 -27.31 -7.40 -26.02
CA SER A 385 -27.78 -7.59 -24.64
C SER A 385 -26.60 -7.50 -23.67
N HIS A 386 -26.77 -6.76 -22.57
CA HIS A 386 -25.70 -6.51 -21.61
C HIS A 386 -26.08 -6.96 -20.21
N THR A 387 -25.14 -7.60 -19.53
CA THR A 387 -25.24 -7.90 -18.10
C THR A 387 -24.04 -7.35 -17.38
N TYR A 388 -24.26 -6.53 -16.36
CA TYR A 388 -23.21 -5.97 -15.52
C TYR A 388 -23.21 -6.64 -14.15
N ILE A 389 -22.09 -7.26 -13.77
CA ILE A 389 -21.87 -7.91 -12.49
C ILE A 389 -20.74 -7.20 -11.75
N TYR A 390 -21.04 -6.68 -10.56
CA TYR A 390 -20.06 -5.98 -9.73
C TYR A 390 -19.51 -6.88 -8.61
N PHE A 391 -18.19 -7.09 -8.61
CA PHE A 391 -17.48 -7.90 -7.62
C PHE A 391 -16.26 -7.13 -7.06
N PRO A 392 -16.42 -6.35 -5.97
CA PRO A 392 -15.48 -5.30 -5.57
C PRO A 392 -14.20 -5.80 -4.89
N ILE A 393 -13.14 -6.04 -5.66
CA ILE A 393 -11.83 -6.43 -5.13
C ILE A 393 -10.93 -5.20 -5.03
N LEU A 394 -10.39 -4.94 -3.84
CA LEU A 394 -9.40 -3.88 -3.64
C LEU A 394 -8.10 -4.23 -4.37
N ASP A 395 -7.41 -3.22 -4.90
CA ASP A 395 -6.19 -3.40 -5.66
C ASP A 395 -5.12 -4.09 -4.82
N LEU A 396 -4.43 -5.06 -5.42
CA LEU A 396 -3.40 -5.89 -4.76
C LEU A 396 -3.87 -6.66 -3.51
N GLN A 397 -5.17 -6.67 -3.17
CA GLN A 397 -5.70 -7.53 -2.12
C GLN A 397 -5.49 -9.00 -2.51
N PRO A 398 -4.78 -9.82 -1.70
CA PRO A 398 -4.64 -11.24 -1.97
C PRO A 398 -6.00 -11.91 -2.13
N LEU A 399 -6.16 -12.75 -3.16
CA LEU A 399 -7.44 -13.42 -3.41
C LEU A 399 -7.76 -14.48 -2.38
N SER A 400 -6.75 -14.98 -1.65
CA SER A 400 -6.92 -15.85 -0.49
C SER A 400 -7.62 -15.15 0.70
N ASP A 401 -7.72 -13.82 0.68
CA ASP A 401 -8.45 -13.05 1.69
C ASP A 401 -9.97 -13.07 1.45
N ILE A 402 -10.42 -13.60 0.31
CA ILE A 402 -11.84 -13.69 -0.08
C ILE A 402 -12.31 -15.13 0.17
N ALA A 403 -13.51 -15.27 0.75
CA ALA A 403 -14.10 -16.58 1.02
C ALA A 403 -14.39 -17.33 -0.29
N LEU A 404 -14.14 -18.65 -0.30
CA LEU A 404 -14.39 -19.50 -1.46
C LEU A 404 -15.83 -19.37 -1.99
N THR A 405 -16.80 -19.28 -1.09
CA THR A 405 -18.23 -19.13 -1.39
C THR A 405 -18.57 -17.88 -2.20
N GLU A 406 -17.79 -16.80 -2.06
CA GLU A 406 -18.00 -15.57 -2.84
C GLU A 406 -17.56 -15.74 -4.30
N PHE A 407 -16.49 -16.51 -4.54
CA PHE A 407 -16.09 -16.89 -5.90
C PHE A 407 -17.11 -17.83 -6.53
N ILE A 408 -17.57 -18.85 -5.80
CA ILE A 408 -18.59 -19.78 -6.30
C ILE A 408 -19.88 -19.02 -6.63
N SER A 409 -20.37 -18.14 -5.75
CA SER A 409 -21.57 -17.33 -6.03
C SER A 409 -21.40 -16.39 -7.23
N LEU A 410 -20.19 -15.88 -7.47
CA LEU A 410 -19.89 -15.11 -8.68
C LEU A 410 -19.99 -16.00 -9.92
N PHE A 411 -19.40 -17.19 -9.89
CA PHE A 411 -19.36 -18.10 -11.04
C PHE A 411 -20.75 -18.67 -11.36
N GLU A 412 -21.53 -19.06 -10.35
CA GLU A 412 -22.93 -19.47 -10.53
C GLU A 412 -23.80 -18.37 -11.14
N LYS A 413 -23.56 -17.10 -10.78
CA LYS A 413 -24.23 -15.96 -11.43
C LYS A 413 -23.82 -15.81 -12.89
N ILE A 414 -22.55 -16.02 -13.21
CA ILE A 414 -22.06 -15.99 -14.59
C ILE A 414 -22.73 -17.11 -15.39
N ASP A 415 -22.75 -18.34 -14.87
CA ASP A 415 -23.39 -19.49 -15.50
C ASP A 415 -24.89 -19.25 -15.73
N ALA A 416 -25.61 -18.73 -14.73
CA ALA A 416 -27.04 -18.41 -14.86
C ALA A 416 -27.30 -17.37 -15.96
N CYS A 417 -26.43 -16.37 -16.12
CA CYS A 417 -26.51 -15.41 -17.21
C CYS A 417 -26.22 -16.05 -18.57
N ILE A 418 -25.29 -16.99 -18.65
CA ILE A 418 -25.02 -17.74 -19.88
C ILE A 418 -26.23 -18.61 -20.24
N GLU A 419 -26.81 -19.34 -19.28
CA GLU A 419 -27.98 -20.21 -19.51
C GLU A 419 -29.21 -19.44 -20.02
N GLN A 420 -29.48 -18.25 -19.49
CA GLN A 420 -30.53 -17.37 -20.00
C GLN A 420 -30.33 -16.99 -21.48
N ASN A 421 -29.07 -16.89 -21.92
CA ASN A 421 -28.71 -16.48 -23.28
C ASN A 421 -28.54 -17.65 -24.26
N ILE A 422 -28.25 -18.87 -23.78
CA ILE A 422 -28.19 -20.08 -24.63
C ILE A 422 -29.51 -20.28 -25.40
N ASN A 423 -30.65 -19.93 -24.81
CA ASN A 423 -31.96 -19.99 -25.46
C ASN A 423 -32.07 -19.10 -26.72
N ASN A 424 -31.20 -18.09 -26.86
CA ASN A 424 -31.21 -17.14 -27.98
C ASN A 424 -30.19 -17.49 -29.08
N ASN A 425 -29.35 -18.52 -28.90
CA ASN A 425 -28.31 -18.98 -29.83
C ASN A 425 -27.34 -17.85 -30.28
N THR A 426 -26.94 -17.01 -29.32
CA THR A 426 -26.09 -15.84 -29.55
C THR A 426 -24.69 -15.99 -28.95
N PRO A 427 -23.62 -15.55 -29.66
CA PRO A 427 -22.28 -15.57 -29.09
C PRO A 427 -22.17 -14.61 -27.91
N THR A 428 -21.64 -15.12 -26.80
CA THR A 428 -21.54 -14.42 -25.51
C THR A 428 -20.08 -14.11 -25.18
N ILE A 429 -19.77 -12.87 -24.81
CA ILE A 429 -18.45 -12.47 -24.32
C ILE A 429 -18.52 -12.17 -22.83
N ILE A 430 -17.63 -12.77 -22.05
CA ILE A 430 -17.41 -12.49 -20.64
C ILE A 430 -16.15 -11.63 -20.51
N HIS A 431 -16.34 -10.38 -20.12
CA HIS A 431 -15.25 -9.42 -19.91
C HIS A 431 -14.92 -9.28 -18.43
N PHE A 432 -13.75 -9.77 -18.03
CA PHE A 432 -13.19 -9.48 -16.72
C PHE A 432 -12.46 -8.15 -16.74
N HIS A 433 -13.05 -7.14 -16.10
CA HIS A 433 -12.52 -5.79 -16.04
C HIS A 433 -11.85 -5.50 -14.70
N CYS A 434 -10.67 -4.88 -14.73
CA CYS A 434 -10.12 -4.17 -13.57
C CYS A 434 -9.36 -2.91 -14.02
N VAL A 435 -8.87 -2.10 -13.07
CA VAL A 435 -8.22 -0.81 -13.34
C VAL A 435 -7.15 -0.89 -14.44
N MET A 436 -6.25 -1.87 -14.35
CA MET A 436 -5.10 -2.01 -15.25
C MET A 436 -5.18 -3.18 -16.22
N GLY A 437 -6.07 -4.14 -15.97
CA GLY A 437 -6.20 -5.36 -16.78
C GLY A 437 -5.10 -6.40 -16.61
N MET A 438 -4.22 -6.29 -15.59
CA MET A 438 -2.99 -7.10 -15.50
C MET A 438 -2.92 -8.05 -14.29
N SER A 439 -3.83 -7.92 -13.32
CA SER A 439 -3.78 -8.72 -12.08
C SER A 439 -5.16 -9.29 -11.74
N ARG A 440 -6.07 -8.45 -11.20
CA ARG A 440 -7.43 -8.86 -10.80
C ARG A 440 -8.20 -9.58 -11.92
N SER A 441 -8.30 -8.93 -13.08
CA SER A 441 -9.02 -9.46 -14.24
C SER A 441 -8.51 -10.84 -14.68
N VAL A 442 -7.19 -10.96 -14.83
CA VAL A 442 -6.53 -12.19 -15.27
C VAL A 442 -6.66 -13.29 -14.22
N ALA A 443 -6.46 -12.97 -12.95
CA ALA A 443 -6.57 -13.96 -11.87
C ALA A 443 -7.99 -14.50 -11.68
N ILE A 444 -9.02 -13.65 -11.79
CA ILE A 444 -10.41 -14.11 -11.72
C ILE A 444 -10.78 -14.90 -12.98
N GLN A 445 -10.27 -14.53 -14.16
CA GLN A 445 -10.43 -15.33 -15.37
C GLN A 445 -9.85 -16.74 -15.18
N ILE A 446 -8.63 -16.87 -14.62
CA ILE A 446 -8.02 -18.17 -14.31
C ILE A 446 -8.91 -18.98 -13.35
N LEU A 447 -9.39 -18.37 -12.28
CA LEU A 447 -10.27 -19.05 -11.31
C LEU A 447 -11.59 -19.52 -11.94
N TYR A 448 -12.17 -18.71 -12.82
CA TYR A 448 -13.38 -19.10 -13.55
C TYR A 448 -13.10 -20.26 -14.51
N LEU A 449 -11.99 -20.24 -15.25
CA LEU A 449 -11.61 -21.33 -16.15
C LEU A 449 -11.28 -22.64 -15.41
N LEU A 450 -10.69 -22.55 -14.20
CA LEU A 450 -10.51 -23.69 -13.29
C LEU A 450 -11.87 -24.24 -12.81
N TYR A 451 -12.80 -23.35 -12.45
CA TYR A 451 -14.16 -23.72 -12.05
C TYR A 451 -14.91 -24.44 -13.18
N CYS A 452 -14.78 -23.98 -14.43
CA CYS A 452 -15.33 -24.64 -15.61
C CYS A 452 -14.60 -25.93 -16.02
N GLY A 453 -13.51 -26.32 -15.33
CA GLY A 453 -12.72 -27.50 -15.66
C GLY A 453 -11.85 -27.37 -16.92
N GLN A 454 -11.65 -26.16 -17.44
CA GLN A 454 -10.85 -25.89 -18.64
C GLN A 454 -9.36 -25.71 -18.33
N LEU A 455 -9.06 -25.16 -17.15
CA LEU A 455 -7.72 -25.15 -16.60
C LEU A 455 -7.62 -26.18 -15.48
N THR A 456 -6.40 -26.61 -15.23
CA THR A 456 -6.02 -27.48 -14.12
C THR A 456 -4.94 -26.79 -13.31
N VAL A 457 -4.69 -27.33 -12.12
CA VAL A 457 -3.62 -26.87 -11.22
C VAL A 457 -2.24 -26.92 -11.91
N ASP A 458 -2.06 -27.81 -12.89
CA ASP A 458 -0.77 -28.04 -13.55
C ASP A 458 -0.56 -27.16 -14.79
N ASN A 459 -1.62 -26.74 -15.48
CA ASN A 459 -1.50 -26.02 -16.76
C ASN A 459 -1.75 -24.51 -16.68
N TYR A 460 -2.35 -23.99 -15.59
CA TYR A 460 -2.77 -22.58 -15.55
C TYR A 460 -1.60 -21.59 -15.64
N LYS A 461 -0.41 -21.95 -15.12
CA LYS A 461 0.80 -21.10 -15.21
C LYS A 461 1.28 -20.97 -16.65
N GLN A 462 1.36 -22.08 -17.36
CA GLN A 462 1.72 -22.08 -18.78
C GLN A 462 0.73 -21.26 -19.59
N TRP A 463 -0.58 -21.42 -19.33
CA TRP A 463 -1.64 -20.62 -19.94
C TRP A 463 -1.48 -19.12 -19.65
N LEU A 464 -1.16 -18.76 -18.41
CA LEU A 464 -0.93 -17.38 -17.99
C LEU A 464 0.26 -16.76 -18.75
N ASP A 465 1.38 -17.48 -18.85
CA ASP A 465 2.59 -17.01 -19.51
C ASP A 465 2.39 -16.88 -21.03
N GLU A 466 1.61 -17.77 -21.65
CA GLU A 466 1.31 -17.73 -23.08
C GLU A 466 0.43 -16.54 -23.46
N TYR A 467 -0.60 -16.25 -22.65
CA TYR A 467 -1.66 -15.31 -23.05
C TYR A 467 -1.62 -13.96 -22.37
N TYR A 468 -1.05 -13.89 -21.17
CA TYR A 468 -0.80 -12.65 -20.47
C TYR A 468 0.64 -12.60 -19.94
N PRO A 469 1.66 -12.61 -20.82
CA PRO A 469 3.07 -12.61 -20.42
C PRO A 469 3.47 -11.41 -19.55
N ASN A 470 2.69 -10.32 -19.64
CA ASN A 470 2.89 -9.10 -18.84
C ASN A 470 1.95 -9.01 -17.62
N ALA A 471 1.18 -10.06 -17.31
CA ALA A 471 0.31 -10.06 -16.14
C ALA A 471 1.13 -10.18 -14.85
N HIS A 472 0.71 -9.42 -13.85
CA HIS A 472 1.30 -9.43 -12.51
C HIS A 472 0.43 -10.31 -11.61
N VAL A 473 0.49 -11.63 -11.81
CA VAL A 473 -0.19 -12.63 -11.01
C VAL A 473 0.87 -13.55 -10.40
N ASN A 474 1.19 -13.32 -9.13
CA ASN A 474 2.16 -14.12 -8.39
C ASN A 474 1.47 -14.96 -7.30
N GLU A 475 2.21 -15.88 -6.69
CA GLU A 475 1.67 -16.79 -5.67
C GLU A 475 1.20 -16.08 -4.39
N THR A 476 1.73 -14.88 -4.11
CA THR A 476 1.24 -14.07 -2.97
C THR A 476 -0.13 -13.46 -3.22
N TYR A 477 -0.47 -13.24 -4.48
CA TYR A 477 -1.73 -12.64 -4.90
C TYR A 477 -2.78 -13.70 -5.23
N LEU A 478 -2.39 -14.72 -6.01
CA LEU A 478 -3.19 -15.90 -6.34
C LEU A 478 -2.51 -17.14 -5.73
N SER A 479 -2.97 -17.54 -4.53
CA SER A 479 -2.37 -18.65 -3.78
C SER A 479 -2.69 -20.01 -4.38
N TYR A 480 -1.73 -20.93 -4.33
CA TYR A 480 -1.92 -22.33 -4.75
C TYR A 480 -3.10 -23.03 -4.03
N ASP A 481 -3.27 -22.79 -2.73
CA ASP A 481 -4.38 -23.33 -1.94
C ASP A 481 -5.77 -22.94 -2.51
N LEU A 482 -5.94 -21.68 -2.91
CA LEU A 482 -7.17 -21.21 -3.55
C LEU A 482 -7.41 -21.90 -4.90
N ILE A 483 -6.36 -22.06 -5.70
CA ILE A 483 -6.42 -22.75 -6.99
C ILE A 483 -6.88 -24.20 -6.80
N GLN A 484 -6.29 -24.90 -5.84
CA GLN A 484 -6.65 -26.28 -5.52
C GLN A 484 -8.10 -26.39 -5.04
N LYS A 485 -8.56 -25.47 -4.18
CA LYS A 485 -9.95 -25.45 -3.70
C LYS A 485 -10.96 -25.27 -4.82
N ILE A 486 -10.72 -24.34 -5.76
CA ILE A 486 -11.61 -24.12 -6.91
C ILE A 486 -11.57 -25.32 -7.87
N SER A 487 -10.39 -25.89 -8.14
CA SER A 487 -10.27 -27.06 -9.01
C SER A 487 -10.98 -28.29 -8.42
N ASN A 488 -10.88 -28.52 -7.12
CA ASN A 488 -11.58 -29.61 -6.43
C ASN A 488 -13.11 -29.42 -6.39
N TYR A 489 -13.59 -28.17 -6.34
CA TYR A 489 -15.01 -27.90 -6.43
C TYR A 489 -15.56 -28.35 -7.80
N SER A 490 -14.84 -28.04 -8.88
CA SER A 490 -15.20 -28.44 -10.25
C SER A 490 -15.29 -29.96 -10.44
N SER A 491 -14.31 -30.73 -9.92
CA SER A 491 -14.29 -32.19 -10.04
C SER A 491 -15.41 -32.88 -9.24
N ASN A 492 -15.75 -32.35 -8.07
CA ASN A 492 -16.85 -32.88 -7.26
C ASN A 492 -18.23 -32.52 -7.84
N HIS A 493 -18.37 -31.35 -8.46
CA HIS A 493 -19.66 -30.94 -9.02
C HIS A 493 -19.96 -31.65 -10.35
N SER A 494 -18.93 -32.03 -11.11
CA SER A 494 -19.05 -32.81 -12.34
C SER A 494 -19.30 -34.31 -12.13
N THR A 495 -19.14 -34.82 -10.91
CA THR A 495 -19.45 -36.23 -10.56
C THR A 495 -20.86 -36.41 -9.97
N MET A 496 -21.58 -35.32 -9.67
CA MET A 496 -22.95 -35.35 -9.12
C MET A 496 -24.05 -35.07 -10.17
N ASN A 497 -23.70 -34.69 -11.39
CA ASN A 497 -24.59 -34.54 -12.54
C ASN A 497 -24.29 -35.62 -13.58
#